data_AF-A0A532TQ88-F1
#
_entry.id   AF-A0A532TQ88-F1
#
_cell.length_a   1.000
_cell.length_b   1.000
_cell.length_c   1.000
_cell.angle_alpha   90.00
_cell.angle_beta   90.00
_cell.angle_gamma   90.00
#
_symmetry.space_group_name_H-M   'P 1'
#
loop_
_entity.id
_entity.type
_entity.pdbx_description
1 polymer ?
#
loop_
_entity_poly.entity_id
_entity_poly.type
_entity_poly.pdbx_seq_one_letter_code
_entity_poly.pdbx_strand_id
1 'polypeptide(L)'
;MSNKIRGFLMTILKNNKNLSISILFALFALSLCFTSYSFKNNSDTFILHPTINTNDSFEIISVVEPISAYDPIPPYSSLNETVVLIIENSLWGISAVQTAVDQYEQDLKDTGYTTIKHTNSISTVQNLKNLLQSWYTNNNSVGVVLIGNLPYAQYYHPPGGDFNAETFICDLYLMDMDGNWWDLNTDGVYDKHNASIGANIYPEIYVGRIDATNRALGGQTNSQNIITLLNRFHSYRIGGVSRSHRAITYIDDDWQAWADGTYDNWPGWLDNAYSNRTDVHTPTTATTANDWLNTRLLQDYEFAHLCAHSGASPGTHYFGPGGSGEGTVTSTQIHTKLNAPAFNFYNLFCCHGADWITQDCLATTYLFSGPRSISVLGSTKTGGMLDGADFYDSLGNNMTFGKALDDWFQSMTTYSSDYIQWFYGLSILGDPFSTIHYDCTVLTPTIYSSTHPASNLWSSNTLPLFNWTNPSDVNGIAGSYYIIDQNPATIPTSSTGNFTKYTGVQVSSSLSDGSWYIHVVAKDNVGNIGNTADHYQVNIDTTGPTLSLISLWIPIILFLIAFIAAAFAIVYLIIKKRRS
;
A
#
# COMPACT_ATOMS: atom_id res chain seq x y z
N MET A 1 16.67 68.53 -18.72
CA MET A 1 17.17 69.94 -18.72
C MET A 1 18.65 70.06 -19.15
N SER A 2 19.18 69.17 -20.00
CA SER A 2 20.64 68.98 -20.16
C SER A 2 21.34 69.88 -21.19
N ASN A 3 20.71 70.20 -22.33
CA ASN A 3 21.44 70.83 -23.46
C ASN A 3 21.74 72.34 -23.27
N LYS A 4 20.90 73.10 -22.54
CA LYS A 4 21.15 74.53 -22.28
C LYS A 4 22.32 74.76 -21.29
N ILE A 5 22.46 73.89 -20.29
CA ILE A 5 23.53 74.01 -19.26
C ILE A 5 24.90 73.70 -19.87
N ARG A 6 24.97 72.70 -20.77
CA ARG A 6 26.21 72.30 -21.47
C ARG A 6 26.80 73.44 -22.33
N GLY A 7 25.95 74.23 -22.99
CA GLY A 7 26.37 75.41 -23.74
C GLY A 7 26.89 76.56 -22.86
N PHE A 8 26.30 76.76 -21.69
CA PHE A 8 26.72 77.79 -20.73
C PHE A 8 28.12 77.48 -20.15
N LEU A 9 28.38 76.23 -19.75
CA LEU A 9 29.70 75.80 -19.27
C LEU A 9 30.81 75.99 -20.31
N MET A 10 30.57 75.56 -21.57
CA MET A 10 31.52 75.72 -22.68
C MET A 10 31.89 77.18 -22.94
N THR A 11 30.95 78.11 -22.73
CA THR A 11 31.18 79.55 -22.93
C THR A 11 32.08 80.15 -21.84
N ILE A 12 31.91 79.72 -20.58
CA ILE A 12 32.74 80.17 -19.45
C ILE A 12 34.20 79.68 -19.61
N LEU A 13 34.39 78.44 -20.05
CA LEU A 13 35.72 77.85 -20.26
C LEU A 13 36.52 78.51 -21.40
N LYS A 14 35.84 79.06 -22.42
CA LYS A 14 36.51 79.71 -23.56
C LYS A 14 37.07 81.10 -23.27
N ASN A 15 36.52 81.82 -22.29
CA ASN A 15 36.79 83.25 -22.09
C ASN A 15 37.67 83.59 -20.87
N ASN A 16 38.08 82.63 -20.04
CA ASN A 16 38.91 82.89 -18.85
C ASN A 16 40.13 81.97 -18.77
N LYS A 17 41.30 82.48 -19.19
CA LYS A 17 42.59 81.74 -19.15
C LYS A 17 43.17 81.49 -17.75
N ASN A 18 42.52 81.98 -16.67
CA ASN A 18 42.98 81.85 -15.28
C ASN A 18 41.91 81.20 -14.36
N LEU A 19 41.15 80.22 -14.85
CA LEU A 19 40.36 79.36 -13.96
C LEU A 19 41.27 78.35 -13.26
N SER A 20 41.32 78.40 -11.91
CA SER A 20 42.06 77.40 -11.12
C SER A 20 41.49 76.00 -11.32
N ILE A 21 42.37 74.99 -11.36
CA ILE A 21 42.06 73.55 -11.48
C ILE A 21 40.99 73.10 -10.46
N SER A 22 40.94 73.73 -9.29
CA SER A 22 39.93 73.48 -8.25
C SER A 22 38.48 73.70 -8.71
N ILE A 23 38.24 74.63 -9.64
CA ILE A 23 36.88 74.94 -10.16
C ILE A 23 36.46 73.90 -11.22
N LEU A 24 37.42 73.35 -11.98
CA LEU A 24 37.16 72.24 -12.91
C LEU A 24 36.71 70.97 -12.15
N PHE A 25 37.36 70.65 -11.04
CA PHE A 25 36.99 69.51 -10.20
C PHE A 25 35.59 69.62 -9.62
N ALA A 26 35.19 70.81 -9.15
CA ALA A 26 33.84 71.06 -8.62
C ALA A 26 32.74 70.84 -9.69
N LEU A 27 32.98 71.27 -10.94
CA LEU A 27 32.04 71.06 -12.04
C LEU A 27 31.99 69.60 -12.52
N PHE A 28 33.09 68.86 -12.41
CA PHE A 28 33.14 67.44 -12.75
C PHE A 28 32.35 66.59 -11.75
N ALA A 29 32.54 66.84 -10.44
CA ALA A 29 31.80 66.18 -9.37
C ALA A 29 30.27 66.39 -9.49
N LEU A 30 29.83 67.59 -9.88
CA LEU A 30 28.40 67.89 -10.07
C LEU A 30 27.74 67.09 -11.20
N SER A 31 28.52 66.58 -12.17
CA SER A 31 28.01 65.78 -13.29
C SER A 31 27.82 64.30 -12.95
N LEU A 32 28.55 63.79 -11.96
CA LEU A 32 28.46 62.40 -11.50
C LEU A 32 27.20 62.12 -10.66
N CYS A 33 26.58 63.15 -10.07
CA CYS A 33 25.34 63.01 -9.30
C CYS A 33 24.06 62.85 -10.15
N PHE A 34 24.15 62.87 -11.49
CA PHE A 34 22.97 62.85 -12.38
C PHE A 34 22.93 61.68 -13.37
N THR A 35 23.82 60.69 -13.27
CA THR A 35 23.77 59.47 -14.09
C THR A 35 22.90 58.40 -13.43
N SER A 36 21.66 58.29 -13.90
CA SER A 36 20.73 57.21 -13.55
C SER A 36 21.30 55.84 -13.95
N TYR A 37 21.18 54.84 -13.07
CA TYR A 37 21.45 53.45 -13.41
C TYR A 37 20.48 52.95 -14.46
N SER A 38 20.98 52.25 -15.49
CA SER A 38 20.17 51.49 -16.44
C SER A 38 20.91 50.19 -16.75
N PHE A 39 20.34 49.07 -16.30
CA PHE A 39 20.84 47.74 -16.66
C PHE A 39 20.51 47.45 -18.12
N LYS A 40 21.47 46.90 -18.85
CA LYS A 40 21.33 46.49 -20.24
C LYS A 40 21.84 45.05 -20.39
N ASN A 41 20.92 44.10 -20.58
CA ASN A 41 21.29 42.73 -20.90
C ASN A 41 21.86 42.68 -22.33
N ASN A 42 22.96 41.96 -22.50
CA ASN A 42 23.57 41.63 -23.78
C ASN A 42 23.74 40.11 -23.85
N SER A 43 23.09 39.45 -24.80
CA SER A 43 23.50 38.13 -25.31
C SER A 43 22.83 37.84 -26.64
N ASP A 44 23.37 38.42 -27.72
CA ASP A 44 23.08 38.00 -29.09
C ASP A 44 24.36 37.36 -29.69
N THR A 45 24.27 36.08 -30.04
CA THR A 45 25.28 35.37 -30.83
C THR A 45 24.62 34.55 -31.94
N PHE A 46 24.76 35.04 -33.17
CA PHE A 46 24.70 34.25 -34.42
C PHE A 46 25.90 33.27 -34.47
N ILE A 47 25.97 32.18 -35.25
CA ILE A 47 25.19 31.65 -36.39
C ILE A 47 25.09 30.10 -36.21
N LEU A 48 24.06 29.35 -36.62
CA LEU A 48 23.98 28.59 -37.90
C LEU A 48 22.69 27.75 -37.97
N HIS A 49 21.96 27.80 -39.09
CA HIS A 49 20.89 26.85 -39.43
C HIS A 49 21.42 25.78 -40.42
N PRO A 50 21.22 24.48 -40.17
CA PRO A 50 21.16 23.47 -41.21
C PRO A 50 19.72 23.36 -41.73
N THR A 51 19.51 23.65 -43.01
CA THR A 51 18.28 23.28 -43.73
C THR A 51 18.25 21.77 -43.93
N ILE A 52 17.20 21.10 -43.43
CA ILE A 52 16.90 19.70 -43.74
C ILE A 52 15.62 19.67 -44.57
N ASN A 53 15.68 18.99 -45.72
CA ASN A 53 14.53 18.78 -46.60
C ASN A 53 13.47 17.92 -45.90
N THR A 54 12.23 18.40 -45.91
CA THR A 54 11.05 17.57 -45.67
C THR A 54 10.73 16.78 -46.93
N ASN A 55 11.21 15.54 -47.02
CA ASN A 55 10.66 14.45 -47.84
C ASN A 55 11.54 13.20 -47.63
N ASP A 56 11.27 12.44 -46.57
CA ASP A 56 11.47 10.98 -46.51
C ASP A 56 10.70 10.43 -45.31
N SER A 57 9.74 9.54 -45.58
CA SER A 57 8.90 8.90 -44.57
C SER A 57 9.61 7.69 -43.99
N PHE A 58 10.30 7.87 -42.85
CA PHE A 58 10.76 6.76 -42.02
C PHE A 58 9.64 6.30 -41.09
N GLU A 59 8.89 5.30 -41.55
CA GLU A 59 7.89 4.59 -40.77
C GLU A 59 8.59 3.67 -39.74
N ILE A 60 8.80 4.17 -38.53
CA ILE A 60 9.19 3.31 -37.40
C ILE A 60 7.95 2.54 -36.98
N ILE A 61 7.79 1.35 -37.55
CA ILE A 61 6.78 0.39 -37.12
C ILE A 61 7.21 -0.18 -35.76
N SER A 62 6.84 0.49 -34.68
CA SER A 62 6.81 -0.11 -33.36
C SER A 62 5.52 -0.92 -33.22
N VAL A 63 5.52 -2.18 -33.69
CA VAL A 63 4.52 -3.15 -33.21
C VAL A 63 4.89 -3.53 -31.78
N VAL A 64 4.49 -2.67 -30.84
CA VAL A 64 4.17 -3.13 -29.49
C VAL A 64 2.73 -3.62 -29.59
N GLU A 65 2.58 -4.94 -29.78
CA GLU A 65 1.31 -5.61 -29.47
C GLU A 65 0.93 -5.16 -28.05
N PRO A 66 -0.27 -4.59 -27.82
CA PRO A 66 -0.71 -4.37 -26.46
C PRO A 66 -0.85 -5.74 -25.80
N ILE A 67 0.06 -6.05 -24.88
CA ILE A 67 -0.23 -7.07 -23.86
C ILE A 67 -1.57 -6.64 -23.28
N SER A 68 -2.55 -7.54 -23.36
CA SER A 68 -3.86 -7.33 -22.75
C SER A 68 -3.63 -7.04 -21.28
N ALA A 69 -3.68 -5.76 -20.91
CA ALA A 69 -3.79 -5.38 -19.52
C ALA A 69 -5.07 -6.04 -19.04
N TYR A 70 -4.92 -6.99 -18.13
CA TYR A 70 -6.03 -7.42 -17.30
C TYR A 70 -6.54 -6.16 -16.63
N ASP A 71 -7.72 -5.73 -17.04
CA ASP A 71 -8.45 -4.59 -16.48
C ASP A 71 -9.41 -5.22 -15.47
N PRO A 72 -8.98 -5.51 -14.23
CA PRO A 72 -9.91 -5.95 -13.23
C PRO A 72 -10.94 -4.84 -13.07
N ILE A 73 -12.21 -5.19 -13.26
CA ILE A 73 -13.32 -4.37 -12.80
C ILE A 73 -13.58 -4.81 -11.36
N PRO A 74 -13.31 -3.95 -10.35
CA PRO A 74 -14.10 -3.99 -9.13
C PRO A 74 -15.09 -2.82 -9.09
N PRO A 75 -16.41 -3.08 -9.00
CA PRO A 75 -17.43 -2.04 -8.92
C PRO A 75 -17.65 -1.61 -7.46
N TYR A 76 -16.69 -0.94 -6.84
CA TYR A 76 -16.82 -0.54 -5.43
C TYR A 76 -17.47 0.82 -5.21
N SER A 77 -18.82 0.80 -5.24
CA SER A 77 -19.56 1.36 -4.09
C SER A 77 -19.07 0.70 -2.79
N SER A 78 -19.21 1.36 -1.63
CA SER A 78 -18.91 0.74 -0.33
C SER A 78 -19.42 -0.70 -0.27
N LEU A 79 -18.54 -1.66 0.00
CA LEU A 79 -18.92 -3.05 0.25
C LEU A 79 -19.99 -2.99 1.34
N ASN A 80 -21.23 -3.41 1.02
CA ASN A 80 -22.35 -3.36 1.96
C ASN A 80 -22.28 -4.54 2.95
N GLU A 81 -21.05 -4.89 3.33
CA GLU A 81 -20.64 -6.15 3.94
C GLU A 81 -19.95 -5.84 5.27
N THR A 82 -20.26 -6.64 6.27
CA THR A 82 -19.65 -6.54 7.59
C THR A 82 -18.65 -7.67 7.79
N VAL A 83 -17.49 -7.38 8.37
CA VAL A 83 -16.53 -8.38 8.85
C VAL A 83 -16.41 -8.32 10.37
N VAL A 84 -16.26 -9.49 10.99
CA VAL A 84 -16.25 -9.61 12.45
C VAL A 84 -14.84 -9.94 12.94
N LEU A 85 -14.36 -9.21 13.95
CA LEU A 85 -13.14 -9.51 14.69
C LEU A 85 -13.53 -9.97 16.09
N ILE A 86 -13.26 -11.24 16.42
CA ILE A 86 -13.49 -11.80 17.75
C ILE A 86 -12.13 -12.04 18.40
N ILE A 87 -11.89 -11.45 19.56
CA ILE A 87 -10.62 -11.54 20.28
C ILE A 87 -10.85 -12.24 21.61
N GLU A 88 -10.02 -13.24 21.90
CA GLU A 88 -10.00 -13.93 23.18
C GLU A 88 -9.88 -12.93 24.34
N ASN A 89 -10.81 -12.99 25.28
CA ASN A 89 -10.94 -12.02 26.37
C ASN A 89 -9.66 -11.89 27.22
N SER A 90 -8.87 -12.97 27.35
CA SER A 90 -7.60 -12.96 28.07
C SER A 90 -6.51 -12.10 27.39
N LEU A 91 -6.51 -12.08 26.05
CA LEU A 91 -5.57 -11.31 25.24
C LEU A 91 -5.93 -9.82 25.22
N TRP A 92 -7.22 -9.48 25.30
CA TRP A 92 -7.68 -8.08 25.23
C TRP A 92 -7.18 -7.22 26.39
N GLY A 93 -6.69 -7.81 27.49
CA GLY A 93 -6.02 -7.08 28.57
C GLY A 93 -4.60 -6.57 28.23
N ILE A 94 -4.03 -6.97 27.10
CA ILE A 94 -2.65 -6.66 26.69
C ILE A 94 -2.65 -5.49 25.71
N SER A 95 -2.17 -4.31 26.12
CA SER A 95 -2.21 -3.08 25.29
C SER A 95 -1.55 -3.24 23.92
N ALA A 96 -0.47 -4.02 23.81
CA ALA A 96 0.17 -4.28 22.52
C ALA A 96 -0.67 -5.15 21.57
N VAL A 97 -1.52 -6.04 22.10
CA VAL A 97 -2.53 -6.77 21.31
C VAL A 97 -3.62 -5.81 20.86
N GLN A 98 -4.10 -4.93 21.75
CA GLN A 98 -5.09 -3.90 21.40
C GLN A 98 -4.61 -3.04 20.23
N THR A 99 -3.39 -2.49 20.29
CA THR A 99 -2.81 -1.70 19.19
C THR A 99 -2.73 -2.47 17.87
N ALA A 100 -2.30 -3.73 17.90
CA ALA A 100 -2.18 -4.54 16.68
C ALA A 100 -3.55 -4.91 16.08
N VAL A 101 -4.55 -5.19 16.93
CA VAL A 101 -5.94 -5.45 16.51
C VAL A 101 -6.62 -4.17 16.00
N ASP A 102 -6.38 -3.03 16.63
CA ASP A 102 -6.94 -1.74 16.22
C ASP A 102 -6.37 -1.29 14.85
N GLN A 103 -5.09 -1.55 14.59
CA GLN A 103 -4.50 -1.34 13.26
C GLN A 103 -5.13 -2.28 12.21
N TYR A 104 -5.25 -3.57 12.51
CA TYR A 104 -5.87 -4.53 11.59
C TYR A 104 -7.36 -4.21 11.33
N GLU A 105 -8.10 -3.75 12.35
CA GLU A 105 -9.47 -3.26 12.17
C GLU A 105 -9.53 -2.01 11.27
N GLN A 106 -8.55 -1.11 11.38
CA GLN A 106 -8.46 0.05 10.49
C GLN A 106 -8.12 -0.37 9.06
N ASP A 107 -7.17 -1.28 8.87
CA ASP A 107 -6.80 -1.80 7.55
C ASP A 107 -8.01 -2.42 6.81
N LEU A 108 -8.90 -3.09 7.54
CA LEU A 108 -10.16 -3.66 7.00
C LEU A 108 -11.22 -2.59 6.69
N LYS A 109 -11.24 -1.47 7.42
CA LYS A 109 -12.10 -0.31 7.07
C LYS A 109 -11.58 0.43 5.85
N ASP A 110 -10.27 0.55 5.73
CA ASP A 110 -9.61 1.18 4.58
C ASP A 110 -9.79 0.34 3.30
N THR A 111 -9.91 -0.98 3.44
CA THR A 111 -10.38 -1.94 2.40
C THR A 111 -11.87 -1.73 2.01
N GLY A 112 -12.65 -1.01 2.82
CA GLY A 112 -14.06 -0.68 2.56
C GLY A 112 -15.10 -1.49 3.34
N TYR A 113 -14.70 -2.39 4.24
CA TYR A 113 -15.64 -3.16 5.08
C TYR A 113 -16.21 -2.34 6.25
N THR A 114 -17.43 -2.68 6.67
CA THR A 114 -17.88 -2.36 8.04
C THR A 114 -17.30 -3.40 9.01
N THR A 115 -16.87 -3.00 10.21
CA THR A 115 -16.31 -3.94 11.21
C THR A 115 -17.19 -4.08 12.45
N ILE A 116 -17.24 -5.28 13.00
CA ILE A 116 -17.75 -5.54 14.36
C ILE A 116 -16.61 -6.15 15.19
N LYS A 117 -16.26 -5.52 16.32
CA LYS A 117 -15.24 -6.01 17.25
C LYS A 117 -15.87 -6.57 18.52
N HIS A 118 -15.58 -7.82 18.86
CA HIS A 118 -16.08 -8.52 20.04
C HIS A 118 -14.93 -9.01 20.93
N THR A 119 -14.97 -8.65 22.21
CA THR A 119 -13.87 -8.92 23.18
C THR A 119 -14.37 -9.50 24.51
N ASN A 120 -15.67 -9.76 24.65
CA ASN A 120 -16.22 -10.43 25.82
C ASN A 120 -15.88 -11.93 25.78
N SER A 121 -15.93 -12.59 26.94
CA SER A 121 -15.64 -14.02 27.03
C SER A 121 -16.74 -14.87 26.37
N ILE A 122 -16.32 -15.79 25.51
CA ILE A 122 -17.18 -16.78 24.84
C ILE A 122 -16.70 -18.17 25.28
N SER A 123 -17.53 -18.90 26.03
CA SER A 123 -17.15 -20.15 26.70
C SER A 123 -17.51 -21.44 25.96
N THR A 124 -18.34 -21.38 24.91
CA THR A 124 -18.77 -22.56 24.14
C THR A 124 -18.87 -22.23 22.66
N VAL A 125 -18.71 -23.25 21.80
CA VAL A 125 -18.82 -23.07 20.34
C VAL A 125 -20.26 -22.76 19.92
N GLN A 126 -21.26 -23.23 20.67
CA GLN A 126 -22.67 -22.88 20.43
C GLN A 126 -22.93 -21.40 20.72
N ASN A 127 -22.32 -20.82 21.77
CA ASN A 127 -22.43 -19.38 22.03
C ASN A 127 -21.72 -18.56 20.95
N LEU A 128 -20.57 -19.03 20.46
CA LEU A 128 -19.89 -18.44 19.30
C LEU A 128 -20.80 -18.47 18.06
N LYS A 129 -21.37 -19.63 17.73
CA LYS A 129 -22.27 -19.82 16.59
C LYS A 129 -23.48 -18.90 16.62
N ASN A 130 -24.15 -18.80 17.78
CA ASN A 130 -25.31 -17.93 17.97
C ASN A 130 -24.98 -16.44 17.75
N LEU A 131 -23.77 -15.99 18.09
CA LEU A 131 -23.31 -14.63 17.82
C LEU A 131 -23.09 -14.41 16.31
N LEU A 132 -22.44 -15.36 15.63
CA LEU A 132 -22.22 -15.30 14.17
C LEU A 132 -23.55 -15.26 13.40
N GLN A 133 -24.50 -16.15 13.72
CA GLN A 133 -25.84 -16.15 13.12
C GLN A 133 -26.60 -14.84 13.36
N SER A 134 -26.41 -14.22 14.53
CA SER A 134 -27.00 -12.91 14.83
C SER A 134 -26.41 -11.79 13.96
N TRP A 135 -25.08 -11.73 13.80
CA TRP A 135 -24.44 -10.73 12.94
C TRP A 135 -24.69 -10.97 11.45
N TYR A 136 -24.77 -12.22 11.02
CA TYR A 136 -25.17 -12.56 9.65
C TYR A 136 -26.56 -12.00 9.36
N THR A 137 -27.54 -12.36 10.19
CA THR A 137 -28.94 -11.95 10.02
C THR A 137 -29.17 -10.43 10.15
N ASN A 138 -28.50 -9.77 11.10
CA ASN A 138 -28.81 -8.37 11.48
C ASN A 138 -27.82 -7.34 10.94
N ASN A 139 -26.64 -7.75 10.48
CA ASN A 139 -25.56 -6.85 10.07
C ASN A 139 -24.96 -7.18 8.70
N ASN A 140 -25.49 -8.17 7.98
CA ASN A 140 -24.93 -8.66 6.71
C ASN A 140 -23.44 -9.00 6.84
N SER A 141 -23.09 -9.76 7.89
CA SER A 141 -21.69 -10.15 8.09
C SER A 141 -21.30 -11.30 7.17
N VAL A 142 -20.25 -11.12 6.36
CA VAL A 142 -19.78 -12.09 5.35
C VAL A 142 -18.60 -12.94 5.80
N GLY A 143 -17.93 -12.56 6.90
CA GLY A 143 -16.79 -13.32 7.41
C GLY A 143 -16.33 -12.90 8.80
N VAL A 144 -15.55 -13.77 9.43
CA VAL A 144 -15.02 -13.59 10.78
C VAL A 144 -13.57 -14.02 10.90
N VAL A 145 -12.80 -13.25 11.67
CA VAL A 145 -11.47 -13.64 12.15
C VAL A 145 -11.49 -13.88 13.66
N LEU A 146 -10.97 -15.04 14.07
CA LEU A 146 -10.91 -15.52 15.44
C LEU A 146 -9.47 -15.36 15.95
N ILE A 147 -9.25 -14.45 16.90
CA ILE A 147 -7.92 -14.07 17.40
C ILE A 147 -7.72 -14.60 18.82
N GLY A 148 -6.80 -15.55 18.99
CA GLY A 148 -6.56 -16.29 20.23
C GLY A 148 -7.32 -17.62 20.31
N ASN A 149 -7.25 -18.27 21.47
CA ASN A 149 -7.81 -19.61 21.70
C ASN A 149 -9.33 -19.53 21.92
N LEU A 150 -10.06 -19.41 20.81
CA LEU A 150 -11.51 -19.32 20.78
C LEU A 150 -12.16 -20.69 20.49
N PRO A 151 -13.36 -20.98 21.05
CA PRO A 151 -14.03 -22.27 20.88
C PRO A 151 -14.17 -22.73 19.42
N TYR A 152 -14.16 -24.05 19.24
CA TYR A 152 -14.31 -24.73 17.95
C TYR A 152 -15.23 -25.94 18.11
N ALA A 153 -15.72 -26.44 16.99
CA ALA A 153 -16.49 -27.67 16.93
C ALA A 153 -15.60 -28.81 16.42
N GLN A 154 -15.85 -30.02 16.91
CA GLN A 154 -15.35 -31.22 16.28
C GLN A 154 -16.48 -31.94 15.56
N TYR A 155 -16.15 -32.62 14.47
CA TYR A 155 -17.06 -33.47 13.72
C TYR A 155 -16.53 -34.91 13.68
N TYR A 156 -17.41 -35.88 13.85
CA TYR A 156 -17.10 -37.30 13.71
C TYR A 156 -17.52 -37.77 12.32
N HIS A 157 -16.54 -38.22 11.53
CA HIS A 157 -16.78 -38.90 10.28
C HIS A 157 -16.71 -40.43 10.49
N PRO A 158 -17.80 -41.18 10.24
CA PRO A 158 -17.78 -42.63 10.29
C PRO A 158 -16.89 -43.22 9.17
N PRO A 159 -16.47 -44.48 9.25
CA PRO A 159 -15.65 -45.09 8.20
C PRO A 159 -16.50 -45.28 6.93
N GLY A 160 -15.93 -44.93 5.77
CA GLY A 160 -16.61 -44.95 4.49
C GLY A 160 -15.65 -44.67 3.33
N GLY A 161 -15.95 -45.17 2.14
CA GLY A 161 -15.04 -45.07 0.99
C GLY A 161 -13.63 -45.59 1.32
N ASP A 162 -12.63 -44.76 1.04
CA ASP A 162 -11.22 -45.01 1.35
C ASP A 162 -10.79 -44.47 2.74
N PHE A 163 -11.73 -43.93 3.53
CA PHE A 163 -11.46 -43.26 4.81
C PHE A 163 -11.80 -44.11 6.03
N ASN A 164 -10.88 -44.10 7.00
CA ASN A 164 -11.14 -44.61 8.35
C ASN A 164 -12.06 -43.65 9.13
N ALA A 165 -12.61 -44.16 10.24
CA ALA A 165 -13.34 -43.34 11.21
C ALA A 165 -12.41 -42.29 11.83
N GLU A 166 -12.87 -41.04 11.93
CA GLU A 166 -12.01 -39.91 12.30
C GLU A 166 -12.82 -38.81 13.00
N THR A 167 -12.25 -38.22 14.06
CA THR A 167 -12.79 -36.99 14.70
C THR A 167 -11.80 -35.86 14.47
N PHE A 168 -12.28 -34.75 13.92
CA PHE A 168 -11.43 -33.62 13.50
C PHE A 168 -12.12 -32.28 13.77
N ILE A 169 -11.37 -31.19 13.71
CA ILE A 169 -11.89 -29.83 13.88
C ILE A 169 -12.65 -29.42 12.62
N CYS A 170 -13.89 -28.96 12.77
CA CYS A 170 -14.74 -28.59 11.64
C CYS A 170 -15.14 -27.11 11.73
N ASP A 171 -14.40 -26.24 11.04
CA ASP A 171 -14.75 -24.82 10.97
C ASP A 171 -15.98 -24.54 10.10
N LEU A 172 -16.39 -25.49 9.24
CA LEU A 172 -17.67 -25.41 8.52
C LEU A 172 -18.87 -25.26 9.48
N TYR A 173 -18.81 -25.85 10.68
CA TYR A 173 -19.80 -25.61 11.74
C TYR A 173 -19.94 -24.12 12.12
N LEU A 174 -18.89 -23.31 11.99
CA LEU A 174 -18.95 -21.87 12.25
C LEU A 174 -19.29 -21.05 11.00
N MET A 175 -19.22 -21.64 9.80
CA MET A 175 -19.43 -20.97 8.52
C MET A 175 -20.86 -21.13 7.96
N ASP A 176 -21.46 -22.31 8.09
CA ASP A 176 -22.81 -22.67 7.61
C ASP A 176 -23.93 -22.07 8.51
N MET A 177 -24.53 -20.96 8.13
CA MET A 177 -25.46 -20.22 9.00
C MET A 177 -26.84 -20.85 9.11
N ASP A 178 -27.29 -21.63 8.13
CA ASP A 178 -28.66 -22.14 8.04
C ASP A 178 -28.82 -23.69 8.11
N GLY A 179 -27.73 -24.45 8.10
CA GLY A 179 -27.70 -25.89 8.31
C GLY A 179 -27.94 -26.33 9.75
N ASN A 180 -28.24 -27.63 9.89
CA ASN A 180 -28.56 -28.28 11.17
C ASN A 180 -27.46 -29.29 11.53
N TRP A 181 -26.97 -29.17 12.76
CA TRP A 181 -25.92 -30.02 13.31
C TRP A 181 -26.41 -30.75 14.56
N TRP A 182 -26.09 -32.03 14.67
CA TRP A 182 -26.44 -32.85 15.84
C TRP A 182 -25.24 -33.63 16.37
N ASP A 183 -24.98 -33.43 17.66
CA ASP A 183 -24.31 -34.38 18.53
C ASP A 183 -25.37 -35.40 18.95
N LEU A 184 -25.26 -36.64 18.46
CA LEU A 184 -26.26 -37.69 18.64
C LEU A 184 -26.02 -38.53 19.90
N ASN A 185 -24.82 -38.43 20.48
CA ASN A 185 -24.36 -39.28 21.58
C ASN A 185 -24.09 -38.51 22.90
N THR A 186 -24.04 -37.17 22.81
CA THR A 186 -23.75 -36.17 23.86
C THR A 186 -22.31 -36.19 24.39
N ASP A 187 -21.31 -36.44 23.52
CA ASP A 187 -19.88 -36.36 23.85
C ASP A 187 -19.23 -35.00 23.54
N GLY A 188 -19.95 -34.08 22.89
CA GLY A 188 -19.44 -32.77 22.46
C GLY A 188 -18.93 -32.71 21.02
N VAL A 189 -18.97 -33.82 20.29
CA VAL A 189 -18.64 -33.94 18.86
C VAL A 189 -19.94 -34.02 18.05
N TYR A 190 -19.99 -33.35 16.91
CA TYR A 190 -21.14 -33.46 16.01
C TYR A 190 -21.00 -34.70 15.11
N ASP A 191 -22.01 -35.56 15.07
CA ASP A 191 -22.03 -36.77 14.23
C ASP A 191 -22.72 -36.55 12.88
N LYS A 192 -23.55 -35.50 12.78
CA LYS A 192 -24.47 -35.30 11.65
C LYS A 192 -24.64 -33.83 11.30
N HIS A 193 -24.56 -33.53 10.01
CA HIS A 193 -24.83 -32.24 9.40
C HIS A 193 -25.82 -32.39 8.22
N ASN A 194 -26.95 -31.67 8.23
CA ASN A 194 -27.90 -31.59 7.13
C ASN A 194 -28.42 -30.16 6.92
N ALA A 195 -28.68 -29.80 5.66
CA ALA A 195 -29.42 -28.59 5.30
C ALA A 195 -30.77 -28.44 6.01
N SER A 196 -31.15 -27.20 6.33
CA SER A 196 -32.54 -26.84 6.64
C SER A 196 -33.46 -26.97 5.42
N ILE A 197 -34.78 -26.85 5.65
CA ILE A 197 -35.75 -26.83 4.54
C ILE A 197 -35.58 -25.54 3.73
N GLY A 198 -35.12 -25.67 2.48
CA GLY A 198 -34.85 -24.54 1.57
C GLY A 198 -33.42 -23.99 1.64
N ALA A 199 -32.55 -24.66 2.39
CA ALA A 199 -31.16 -24.31 2.67
C ALA A 199 -30.18 -25.30 1.99
N ASN A 200 -28.88 -25.16 2.28
CA ASN A 200 -27.81 -26.02 1.78
C ASN A 200 -26.90 -26.50 2.95
N ILE A 201 -25.66 -26.94 2.69
CA ILE A 201 -24.67 -27.39 3.71
C ILE A 201 -23.30 -26.70 3.56
N TYR A 202 -23.27 -25.63 2.78
CA TYR A 202 -22.10 -24.85 2.40
C TYR A 202 -22.02 -23.61 3.34
N PRO A 203 -20.92 -22.84 3.31
CA PRO A 203 -20.80 -21.65 4.13
C PRO A 203 -21.69 -20.50 3.62
N GLU A 204 -22.24 -19.71 4.55
CA GLU A 204 -22.76 -18.37 4.26
C GLU A 204 -21.80 -17.26 4.71
N ILE A 205 -20.84 -17.59 5.57
CA ILE A 205 -19.73 -16.72 5.97
C ILE A 205 -18.43 -17.52 5.99
N TYR A 206 -17.29 -16.89 5.76
CA TYR A 206 -15.98 -17.54 5.88
C TYR A 206 -15.27 -17.23 7.22
N VAL A 207 -14.49 -18.19 7.73
CA VAL A 207 -13.80 -18.12 9.02
C VAL A 207 -12.28 -18.21 8.84
N GLY A 208 -11.52 -17.33 9.48
CA GLY A 208 -10.06 -17.43 9.63
C GLY A 208 -9.61 -17.45 11.10
N ARG A 209 -8.54 -18.18 11.40
CA ARG A 209 -8.01 -18.36 12.77
C ARG A 209 -6.60 -17.83 12.94
N ILE A 210 -6.40 -17.03 13.97
CA ILE A 210 -5.12 -16.45 14.40
C ILE A 210 -4.85 -16.89 15.84
N ASP A 211 -4.33 -18.10 16.01
CA ASP A 211 -3.95 -18.66 17.31
C ASP A 211 -2.60 -19.39 17.23
N ALA A 212 -1.73 -19.14 18.20
CA ALA A 212 -0.44 -19.79 18.39
C ALA A 212 -0.35 -20.51 19.75
N THR A 213 -1.48 -20.82 20.39
CA THR A 213 -1.50 -21.53 21.70
C THR A 213 -0.73 -22.86 21.67
N ASN A 214 -0.86 -23.64 20.59
CA ASN A 214 -0.17 -24.93 20.43
C ASN A 214 1.18 -24.82 19.70
N ARG A 215 1.76 -23.62 19.62
CA ARG A 215 3.09 -23.41 19.03
C ARG A 215 4.16 -23.45 20.11
N ALA A 216 5.10 -24.39 20.02
CA ALA A 216 6.31 -24.40 20.85
C ALA A 216 7.53 -23.82 20.11
N LEU A 217 7.50 -23.81 18.77
CA LEU A 217 8.57 -23.26 17.94
C LEU A 217 8.67 -21.73 18.04
N GLY A 218 9.88 -21.19 17.98
CA GLY A 218 10.16 -19.75 18.01
C GLY A 218 10.25 -19.09 19.39
N GLY A 219 9.83 -19.76 20.48
CA GLY A 219 10.02 -19.29 21.86
C GLY A 219 9.26 -18.02 22.24
N GLN A 220 8.21 -17.67 21.49
CA GLN A 220 7.33 -16.53 21.74
C GLN A 220 6.03 -16.98 22.43
N THR A 221 5.41 -16.11 23.23
CA THR A 221 4.05 -16.35 23.75
C THR A 221 3.00 -16.28 22.64
N ASN A 222 1.79 -16.79 22.89
CA ASN A 222 0.68 -16.65 21.94
C ASN A 222 0.45 -15.18 21.55
N SER A 223 0.37 -14.28 22.53
CA SER A 223 0.23 -12.83 22.31
C SER A 223 1.36 -12.21 21.48
N GLN A 224 2.61 -12.64 21.64
CA GLN A 224 3.75 -12.15 20.84
C GLN A 224 3.69 -12.64 19.39
N ASN A 225 3.31 -13.90 19.16
CA ASN A 225 3.10 -14.44 17.83
C ASN A 225 1.95 -13.70 17.11
N ILE A 226 0.82 -13.47 17.80
CA ILE A 226 -0.34 -12.75 17.28
C ILE A 226 0.02 -11.32 16.89
N ILE A 227 0.68 -10.56 17.78
CA ILE A 227 1.14 -9.18 17.46
C ILE A 227 2.06 -9.18 16.25
N THR A 228 3.01 -10.13 16.19
CA THR A 228 3.95 -10.27 15.06
C THR A 228 3.20 -10.53 13.75
N LEU A 229 2.17 -11.37 13.78
CA LEU A 229 1.39 -11.74 12.60
C LEU A 229 0.47 -10.60 12.13
N LEU A 230 -0.23 -9.92 13.03
CA LEU A 230 -1.08 -8.75 12.70
C LEU A 230 -0.24 -7.60 12.12
N ASN A 231 0.94 -7.32 12.69
CA ASN A 231 1.87 -6.33 12.12
C ASN A 231 2.38 -6.74 10.73
N ARG A 232 2.50 -8.04 10.44
CA ARG A 232 2.83 -8.55 9.11
C ARG A 232 1.66 -8.38 8.14
N PHE A 233 0.42 -8.55 8.58
CA PHE A 233 -0.77 -8.33 7.75
C PHE A 233 -0.92 -6.86 7.34
N HIS A 234 -0.68 -5.94 8.28
CA HIS A 234 -0.54 -4.53 7.97
C HIS A 234 0.61 -4.30 6.98
N SER A 235 1.79 -4.88 7.26
CA SER A 235 2.95 -4.80 6.35
C SER A 235 2.66 -5.34 4.95
N TYR A 236 1.75 -6.31 4.77
CA TYR A 236 1.35 -6.82 3.45
C TYR A 236 0.45 -5.84 2.72
N ARG A 237 -0.59 -5.33 3.40
CA ARG A 237 -1.53 -4.34 2.83
C ARG A 237 -0.87 -3.02 2.42
N ILE A 238 0.28 -2.69 3.02
CA ILE A 238 1.14 -1.55 2.65
C ILE A 238 2.32 -1.91 1.71
N GLY A 239 2.29 -3.10 1.09
CA GLY A 239 3.29 -3.57 0.12
C GLY A 239 4.65 -4.04 0.68
N GLY A 240 4.89 -3.91 1.99
CA GLY A 240 6.16 -4.16 2.68
C GLY A 240 6.61 -5.62 2.84
N VAL A 241 5.72 -6.61 2.64
CA VAL A 241 6.09 -8.05 2.59
C VAL A 241 5.62 -8.77 1.31
N SER A 242 5.45 -7.99 0.24
CA SER A 242 5.11 -8.46 -1.11
C SER A 242 6.13 -9.43 -1.71
N ARG A 243 5.72 -10.13 -2.77
CA ARG A 243 6.55 -11.05 -3.56
C ARG A 243 6.37 -10.83 -5.05
N SER A 244 7.23 -11.45 -5.85
CA SER A 244 6.91 -11.60 -7.27
C SER A 244 5.58 -12.34 -7.39
N HIS A 245 4.61 -11.72 -8.07
CA HIS A 245 3.29 -12.28 -8.32
C HIS A 245 3.39 -13.50 -9.26
N ARG A 246 3.75 -14.63 -8.66
CA ARG A 246 3.91 -15.93 -9.29
C ARG A 246 3.72 -17.05 -8.26
N ALA A 247 3.19 -18.18 -8.72
CA ALA A 247 2.89 -19.33 -7.88
C ALA A 247 3.81 -20.54 -8.14
N ILE A 248 3.79 -21.49 -7.21
CA ILE A 248 4.29 -22.84 -7.41
C ILE A 248 3.17 -23.85 -7.17
N THR A 249 3.01 -24.81 -8.08
CA THR A 249 2.34 -26.07 -7.75
C THR A 249 3.42 -27.13 -7.53
N TYR A 250 3.31 -27.86 -6.43
CA TYR A 250 4.24 -28.92 -6.06
C TYR A 250 3.42 -30.16 -5.72
N ILE A 251 3.40 -31.12 -6.64
CA ILE A 251 2.48 -32.26 -6.61
C ILE A 251 3.31 -33.54 -6.56
N ASP A 252 3.36 -34.16 -5.38
CA ASP A 252 4.11 -35.40 -5.12
C ASP A 252 3.51 -36.63 -5.84
N ASP A 253 4.31 -37.70 -5.97
CA ASP A 253 4.11 -38.81 -6.91
C ASP A 253 2.68 -39.37 -7.01
N ASP A 254 2.01 -39.59 -5.88
CA ASP A 254 0.69 -40.25 -5.85
C ASP A 254 -0.40 -39.45 -6.60
N TRP A 255 -0.19 -38.15 -6.80
CA TRP A 255 -1.10 -37.26 -7.55
C TRP A 255 -0.61 -36.90 -8.95
N GLN A 256 0.47 -37.54 -9.46
CA GLN A 256 1.02 -37.27 -10.79
C GLN A 256 -0.06 -37.21 -11.89
N ALA A 257 -1.00 -38.15 -11.90
CA ALA A 257 -2.00 -38.27 -12.97
C ALA A 257 -3.00 -37.09 -13.01
N TRP A 258 -3.09 -36.30 -11.94
CA TRP A 258 -3.82 -35.02 -11.90
C TRP A 258 -2.91 -33.81 -12.19
N ALA A 259 -1.60 -33.99 -12.11
CA ALA A 259 -0.61 -32.97 -12.50
C ALA A 259 -0.33 -32.98 -14.01
N ASP A 260 -0.26 -34.15 -14.64
CA ASP A 260 0.17 -34.32 -16.04
C ASP A 260 -0.97 -34.32 -17.09
N GLY A 261 -2.21 -34.08 -16.67
CA GLY A 261 -3.38 -34.03 -17.56
C GLY A 261 -4.09 -35.38 -17.77
N THR A 262 -3.67 -36.46 -17.10
CA THR A 262 -4.24 -37.81 -17.31
C THR A 262 -5.66 -37.95 -16.74
N TYR A 263 -5.94 -37.38 -15.57
CA TYR A 263 -7.27 -37.39 -14.92
C TYR A 263 -7.88 -35.99 -14.81
N ASP A 264 -7.05 -34.99 -14.53
CA ASP A 264 -7.38 -33.55 -14.49
C ASP A 264 -6.09 -32.75 -14.73
N ASN A 265 -6.18 -31.42 -14.68
CA ASN A 265 -5.07 -30.47 -14.77
C ASN A 265 -5.03 -29.58 -13.52
N TRP A 266 -4.65 -30.15 -12.36
CA TRP A 266 -4.49 -29.41 -11.10
C TRP A 266 -3.58 -28.18 -11.21
N PRO A 267 -2.47 -28.19 -11.98
CA PRO A 267 -1.67 -26.99 -12.20
C PRO A 267 -2.41 -25.88 -12.95
N GLY A 268 -3.31 -26.24 -13.86
CA GLY A 268 -4.15 -25.31 -14.61
C GLY A 268 -5.19 -24.59 -13.77
N TRP A 269 -5.56 -25.10 -12.59
CA TRP A 269 -6.46 -24.38 -11.68
C TRP A 269 -5.92 -22.98 -11.32
N LEU A 270 -4.59 -22.80 -11.30
CA LEU A 270 -3.97 -21.50 -11.00
C LEU A 270 -3.89 -20.56 -12.22
N ASP A 271 -4.34 -20.94 -13.42
CA ASP A 271 -4.20 -20.13 -14.66
C ASP A 271 -4.75 -18.70 -14.51
N ASN A 272 -5.93 -18.54 -13.90
CA ASN A 272 -6.58 -17.25 -13.72
C ASN A 272 -5.99 -16.42 -12.56
N ALA A 273 -5.44 -17.07 -11.52
CA ALA A 273 -4.81 -16.40 -10.39
C ALA A 273 -3.35 -15.99 -10.67
N TYR A 274 -2.61 -16.81 -11.44
CA TYR A 274 -1.16 -16.70 -11.61
C TYR A 274 -0.73 -17.15 -13.01
N SER A 275 -0.73 -16.19 -13.94
CA SER A 275 -0.19 -16.37 -15.31
C SER A 275 1.32 -16.69 -15.36
N ASN A 276 2.05 -16.39 -14.30
CA ASN A 276 3.43 -16.82 -14.08
C ASN A 276 3.44 -17.86 -12.95
N ARG A 277 3.81 -19.11 -13.24
CA ARG A 277 3.94 -20.15 -12.22
C ARG A 277 5.07 -21.13 -12.53
N THR A 278 5.31 -22.05 -11.60
CA THR A 278 6.20 -23.19 -11.79
C THR A 278 5.50 -24.44 -11.31
N ASP A 279 5.37 -25.42 -12.19
CA ASP A 279 4.69 -26.67 -11.88
C ASP A 279 5.73 -27.77 -11.68
N VAL A 280 5.73 -28.38 -10.49
CA VAL A 280 6.75 -29.34 -10.03
C VAL A 280 6.05 -30.64 -9.68
N HIS A 281 6.20 -31.63 -10.54
CA HIS A 281 5.62 -32.97 -10.39
C HIS A 281 6.45 -34.00 -11.14
N THR A 282 6.36 -35.27 -10.75
CA THR A 282 6.99 -36.36 -11.50
C THR A 282 6.24 -36.65 -12.82
N PRO A 283 6.90 -37.27 -13.82
CA PRO A 283 8.32 -37.60 -13.89
C PRO A 283 9.17 -36.42 -14.41
N THR A 284 8.58 -35.24 -14.64
CA THR A 284 9.28 -34.09 -15.23
C THR A 284 10.30 -33.48 -14.26
N THR A 285 9.96 -33.44 -12.97
CA THR A 285 10.83 -33.03 -11.86
C THR A 285 10.60 -33.94 -10.65
N ALA A 286 11.66 -34.47 -10.03
CA ALA A 286 11.53 -35.31 -8.84
C ALA A 286 11.10 -34.51 -7.60
N THR A 287 10.15 -35.02 -6.82
CA THR A 287 9.45 -34.31 -5.74
C THR A 287 9.96 -34.62 -4.33
N THR A 288 11.27 -34.75 -4.15
CA THR A 288 11.87 -35.14 -2.86
C THR A 288 11.69 -34.14 -1.70
N ALA A 289 11.77 -34.63 -0.46
CA ALA A 289 11.85 -33.81 0.75
C ALA A 289 13.01 -32.78 0.72
N ASN A 290 14.13 -33.16 0.08
CA ASN A 290 15.27 -32.27 -0.09
C ASN A 290 14.95 -31.11 -1.05
N ASP A 291 14.23 -31.36 -2.15
CA ASP A 291 13.88 -30.31 -3.10
C ASP A 291 12.89 -29.31 -2.49
N TRP A 292 11.84 -29.79 -1.81
CA TRP A 292 10.91 -28.90 -1.10
C TRP A 292 11.64 -28.01 -0.08
N LEU A 293 12.34 -28.60 0.89
CA LEU A 293 12.95 -27.89 2.02
C LEU A 293 14.17 -27.04 1.63
N ASN A 294 15.01 -27.52 0.71
CA ASN A 294 16.29 -26.88 0.39
C ASN A 294 16.29 -26.10 -0.92
N THR A 295 15.31 -26.31 -1.81
CA THR A 295 15.17 -25.58 -3.07
C THR A 295 13.92 -24.69 -3.07
N ARG A 296 12.72 -25.27 -2.98
CA ARG A 296 11.45 -24.55 -3.28
C ARG A 296 11.05 -23.57 -2.20
N LEU A 297 11.08 -23.99 -0.94
CA LEU A 297 10.66 -23.20 0.23
C LEU A 297 11.42 -21.85 0.39
N LEU A 298 12.55 -21.69 -0.31
CA LEU A 298 13.39 -20.48 -0.31
C LEU A 298 13.08 -19.52 -1.48
N GLN A 299 12.35 -19.96 -2.51
CA GLN A 299 12.19 -19.21 -3.75
C GLN A 299 11.17 -18.07 -3.63
N ASP A 300 11.22 -17.15 -4.59
CA ASP A 300 10.33 -15.99 -4.66
C ASP A 300 8.99 -16.35 -5.30
N TYR A 301 8.14 -17.07 -4.58
CA TYR A 301 6.74 -17.26 -4.94
C TYR A 301 5.86 -16.48 -3.96
N GLU A 302 4.74 -15.98 -4.44
CA GLU A 302 3.67 -15.42 -3.60
C GLU A 302 2.79 -16.53 -3.04
N PHE A 303 2.42 -17.51 -3.88
CA PHE A 303 1.52 -18.61 -3.55
C PHE A 303 2.20 -19.98 -3.74
N ALA A 304 1.92 -20.94 -2.85
CA ALA A 304 2.24 -22.35 -3.06
C ALA A 304 1.02 -23.25 -2.88
N HIS A 305 0.72 -24.07 -3.89
CA HIS A 305 -0.14 -25.24 -3.75
C HIS A 305 0.75 -26.48 -3.57
N LEU A 306 0.76 -27.05 -2.37
CA LEU A 306 1.53 -28.25 -2.04
C LEU A 306 0.61 -29.45 -1.87
N CYS A 307 0.81 -30.48 -2.69
CA CYS A 307 0.18 -31.79 -2.56
C CYS A 307 1.26 -32.78 -2.14
N ALA A 308 1.19 -33.23 -0.88
CA ALA A 308 2.15 -34.14 -0.28
C ALA A 308 1.49 -34.88 0.89
N HIS A 309 1.91 -36.11 1.17
CA HIS A 309 1.44 -36.82 2.36
C HIS A 309 1.89 -36.10 3.64
N SER A 310 1.07 -36.15 4.69
CA SER A 310 1.43 -35.52 5.97
C SER A 310 0.70 -36.11 7.18
N GLY A 311 1.14 -35.69 8.37
CA GLY A 311 0.51 -36.00 9.64
C GLY A 311 0.75 -34.91 10.69
N ALA A 312 -0.05 -34.92 11.76
CA ALA A 312 -0.17 -33.81 12.70
C ALA A 312 0.94 -33.72 13.78
N SER A 313 1.49 -34.86 14.25
CA SER A 313 2.21 -34.92 15.53
C SER A 313 3.60 -35.58 15.42
N PRO A 314 4.69 -34.79 15.31
CA PRO A 314 4.70 -33.37 14.97
C PRO A 314 4.32 -33.16 13.49
N GLY A 315 3.92 -31.93 13.13
CA GLY A 315 3.59 -31.57 11.75
C GLY A 315 4.71 -31.98 10.79
N THR A 316 4.45 -32.94 9.89
CA THR A 316 5.48 -33.54 9.03
C THR A 316 4.91 -33.83 7.65
N HIS A 317 5.62 -33.44 6.59
CA HIS A 317 5.41 -33.93 5.23
C HIS A 317 6.23 -35.19 4.97
N TYR A 318 5.68 -36.12 4.20
CA TYR A 318 6.30 -37.34 3.74
C TYR A 318 6.25 -37.36 2.21
N PHE A 319 7.39 -37.63 1.57
CA PHE A 319 7.53 -37.55 0.12
C PHE A 319 7.85 -38.92 -0.49
N GLY A 320 7.40 -39.12 -1.72
CA GLY A 320 7.53 -40.35 -2.48
C GLY A 320 6.28 -41.22 -2.44
N PRO A 321 6.20 -42.29 -3.26
CA PRO A 321 4.98 -43.08 -3.41
C PRO A 321 4.44 -43.63 -2.08
N GLY A 322 3.15 -43.39 -1.81
CA GLY A 322 2.51 -43.70 -0.53
C GLY A 322 3.09 -42.94 0.68
N GLY A 323 3.74 -41.80 0.47
CA GLY A 323 4.45 -41.03 1.48
C GLY A 323 5.76 -41.70 1.93
N SER A 324 6.48 -42.36 1.02
CA SER A 324 7.66 -43.15 1.39
C SER A 324 8.77 -43.13 0.35
N GLY A 325 10.02 -43.22 0.82
CA GLY A 325 11.22 -43.37 -0.03
C GLY A 325 11.96 -42.08 -0.35
N GLU A 326 11.27 -40.93 -0.46
CA GLU A 326 11.89 -39.66 -0.89
C GLU A 326 12.10 -38.64 0.25
N GLY A 327 11.91 -39.09 1.48
CA GLY A 327 12.28 -38.40 2.72
C GLY A 327 11.12 -37.69 3.42
N THR A 328 11.44 -36.92 4.45
CA THR A 328 10.46 -36.20 5.26
C THR A 328 10.90 -34.76 5.57
N VAL A 329 9.92 -33.88 5.74
CA VAL A 329 10.14 -32.48 6.16
C VAL A 329 9.25 -32.17 7.36
N THR A 330 9.87 -32.02 8.53
CA THR A 330 9.20 -31.69 9.79
C THR A 330 8.99 -30.19 9.98
N SER A 331 8.03 -29.82 10.83
CA SER A 331 7.79 -28.44 11.27
C SER A 331 9.03 -27.77 11.84
N THR A 332 9.84 -28.49 12.61
CA THR A 332 11.14 -28.01 13.11
C THR A 332 12.12 -27.68 11.97
N GLN A 333 12.19 -28.49 10.91
CA GLN A 333 13.04 -28.20 9.75
C GLN A 333 12.54 -26.98 8.96
N ILE A 334 11.22 -26.83 8.78
CA ILE A 334 10.60 -25.65 8.14
C ILE A 334 10.91 -24.39 8.96
N HIS A 335 10.69 -24.42 10.26
CA HIS A 335 10.89 -23.28 11.17
C HIS A 335 12.35 -22.83 11.27
N THR A 336 13.30 -23.78 11.29
CA THR A 336 14.73 -23.47 11.39
C THR A 336 15.36 -23.07 10.06
N LYS A 337 14.61 -23.10 8.96
CA LYS A 337 15.09 -22.70 7.64
C LYS A 337 15.18 -21.18 7.53
N LEU A 338 16.41 -20.64 7.58
CA LEU A 338 16.66 -19.20 7.48
C LEU A 338 15.99 -18.57 6.25
N ASN A 339 15.31 -17.44 6.45
CA ASN A 339 14.53 -16.68 5.46
C ASN A 339 13.33 -17.43 4.83
N ALA A 340 12.98 -18.59 5.37
CA ALA A 340 11.79 -19.37 5.03
C ALA A 340 10.83 -19.50 6.24
N PRO A 341 9.57 -19.93 6.03
CA PRO A 341 8.86 -20.00 4.75
C PRO A 341 8.84 -18.67 4.00
N ALA A 342 8.92 -18.74 2.68
CA ALA A 342 9.20 -17.57 1.85
C ALA A 342 8.01 -17.07 1.01
N PHE A 343 6.84 -17.71 1.11
CA PHE A 343 5.62 -17.35 0.38
C PHE A 343 4.62 -16.61 1.28
N ASN A 344 3.68 -15.89 0.68
CA ASN A 344 2.58 -15.23 1.39
C ASN A 344 1.40 -16.19 1.61
N PHE A 345 1.06 -17.00 0.61
CA PHE A 345 -0.13 -17.84 0.63
C PHE A 345 0.19 -19.32 0.39
N TYR A 346 -0.59 -20.18 1.02
CA TYR A 346 -0.43 -21.63 0.95
C TYR A 346 -1.79 -22.30 0.81
N ASN A 347 -1.91 -23.23 -0.13
CA ASN A 347 -2.92 -24.28 -0.10
C ASN A 347 -2.20 -25.61 0.15
N LEU A 348 -2.50 -26.23 1.29
CA LEU A 348 -1.88 -27.47 1.74
C LEU A 348 -2.85 -28.63 1.51
N PHE A 349 -2.75 -29.28 0.35
CA PHE A 349 -3.35 -30.59 0.10
C PHE A 349 -2.53 -31.65 0.84
N CYS A 350 -2.71 -31.66 2.16
CA CYS A 350 -1.84 -32.30 3.13
C CYS A 350 -2.71 -32.77 4.31
N CYS A 351 -2.88 -34.09 4.45
CA CYS A 351 -3.64 -34.72 5.53
C CYS A 351 -3.20 -34.22 6.92
N HIS A 352 -4.15 -33.70 7.70
CA HIS A 352 -3.92 -33.09 9.01
C HIS A 352 -2.92 -31.92 9.02
N GLY A 353 -2.58 -31.34 7.86
CA GLY A 353 -1.65 -30.23 7.76
C GLY A 353 -2.08 -29.02 8.58
N ALA A 354 -3.39 -28.82 8.74
CA ALA A 354 -3.99 -27.77 9.55
C ALA A 354 -4.66 -28.29 10.84
N ASP A 355 -4.24 -29.44 11.40
CA ASP A 355 -4.71 -29.88 12.73
C ASP A 355 -4.11 -28.98 13.84
N TRP A 356 -4.70 -27.80 14.03
CA TRP A 356 -4.13 -26.69 14.78
C TRP A 356 -4.28 -26.79 16.31
N ILE A 357 -4.96 -27.83 16.80
CA ILE A 357 -4.92 -28.22 18.23
C ILE A 357 -3.72 -29.10 18.55
N THR A 358 -3.07 -29.69 17.54
CA THR A 358 -1.84 -30.47 17.72
C THR A 358 -0.60 -29.57 17.68
N GLN A 359 0.39 -29.88 18.52
CA GLN A 359 1.56 -29.05 18.72
C GLN A 359 2.40 -28.91 17.44
N ASP A 360 2.68 -27.66 17.05
CA ASP A 360 3.50 -27.32 15.88
C ASP A 360 3.06 -28.04 14.58
N CYS A 361 1.75 -28.07 14.31
CA CYS A 361 1.22 -28.56 13.04
C CYS A 361 1.77 -27.76 11.84
N LEU A 362 1.64 -28.30 10.63
CA LEU A 362 2.28 -27.73 9.44
C LEU A 362 1.76 -26.31 9.13
N ALA A 363 0.46 -26.09 9.13
CA ALA A 363 -0.14 -24.80 8.78
C ALA A 363 0.23 -23.70 9.80
N THR A 364 0.13 -23.98 11.10
CA THR A 364 0.64 -23.09 12.16
C THR A 364 2.14 -22.82 11.99
N THR A 365 2.91 -23.82 11.57
CA THR A 365 4.34 -23.64 11.31
C THR A 365 4.61 -22.76 10.10
N TYR A 366 3.88 -22.94 8.99
CA TYR A 366 4.00 -22.11 7.80
C TYR A 366 3.59 -20.66 8.09
N LEU A 367 2.49 -20.46 8.82
CA LEU A 367 1.97 -19.13 9.15
C LEU A 367 2.89 -18.35 10.10
N PHE A 368 3.31 -18.95 11.22
CA PHE A 368 4.05 -18.23 12.26
C PHE A 368 5.59 -18.28 12.12
N SER A 369 6.12 -19.00 11.13
CA SER A 369 7.55 -18.98 10.82
C SER A 369 7.84 -18.06 9.64
N GLY A 370 9.10 -17.65 9.49
CA GLY A 370 9.50 -16.71 8.42
C GLY A 370 8.87 -15.32 8.54
N PRO A 371 9.07 -14.44 7.54
CA PRO A 371 8.62 -13.05 7.60
C PRO A 371 7.39 -12.73 6.72
N ARG A 372 6.86 -13.68 5.93
CA ARG A 372 5.95 -13.36 4.80
C ARG A 372 4.57 -13.98 4.81
N SER A 373 4.37 -15.13 5.44
CA SER A 373 3.10 -15.87 5.39
C SER A 373 1.94 -15.03 5.93
N ILE A 374 0.87 -14.94 5.14
CA ILE A 374 -0.35 -14.19 5.41
C ILE A 374 -1.48 -15.16 5.75
N SER A 375 -1.74 -16.13 4.86
CA SER A 375 -2.82 -17.10 5.03
C SER A 375 -2.43 -18.48 4.53
N VAL A 376 -2.92 -19.50 5.24
CA VAL A 376 -2.70 -20.92 4.95
C VAL A 376 -4.06 -21.61 4.98
N LEU A 377 -4.46 -22.16 3.83
CA LEU A 377 -5.53 -23.14 3.74
C LEU A 377 -4.93 -24.54 3.94
N GLY A 378 -5.61 -25.39 4.70
CA GLY A 378 -5.26 -26.80 4.81
C GLY A 378 -6.32 -27.61 5.54
N SER A 379 -6.15 -28.93 5.57
CA SER A 379 -7.09 -29.84 6.22
C SER A 379 -6.69 -30.17 7.67
N THR A 380 -7.65 -30.12 8.59
CA THR A 380 -7.55 -30.62 9.97
C THR A 380 -7.62 -32.15 10.06
N LYS A 381 -7.97 -32.82 8.94
CA LYS A 381 -8.24 -34.25 8.82
C LYS A 381 -7.48 -34.90 7.66
N THR A 382 -7.62 -36.20 7.46
CA THR A 382 -7.21 -36.84 6.19
C THR A 382 -7.99 -36.22 5.02
N GLY A 383 -7.32 -35.65 4.01
CA GLY A 383 -7.97 -34.99 2.87
C GLY A 383 -7.42 -33.59 2.54
N GLY A 384 -8.14 -32.84 1.71
CA GLY A 384 -7.76 -31.53 1.18
C GLY A 384 -8.76 -31.00 0.15
N MET A 385 -8.44 -29.85 -0.47
CA MET A 385 -9.24 -29.24 -1.54
C MET A 385 -9.12 -30.03 -2.86
N LEU A 386 -10.25 -30.54 -3.35
CA LEU A 386 -10.37 -31.08 -4.71
C LEU A 386 -11.07 -30.06 -5.62
N ASP A 387 -10.96 -30.25 -6.94
CA ASP A 387 -11.61 -29.41 -7.96
C ASP A 387 -11.43 -27.89 -7.67
N GLY A 388 -10.18 -27.49 -7.41
CA GLY A 388 -9.85 -26.18 -6.84
C GLY A 388 -10.02 -24.97 -7.78
N ALA A 389 -10.51 -25.15 -9.00
CA ALA A 389 -10.60 -24.09 -10.01
C ALA A 389 -11.34 -22.85 -9.50
N ASP A 390 -12.54 -22.99 -8.95
CA ASP A 390 -13.34 -21.84 -8.47
C ASP A 390 -12.65 -21.06 -7.34
N PHE A 391 -11.87 -21.73 -6.48
CA PHE A 391 -11.07 -21.07 -5.44
C PHE A 391 -10.04 -20.13 -6.06
N TYR A 392 -9.28 -20.63 -7.04
CA TYR A 392 -8.25 -19.82 -7.70
C TYR A 392 -8.85 -18.78 -8.65
N ASP A 393 -9.98 -19.06 -9.29
CA ASP A 393 -10.70 -18.10 -10.11
C ASP A 393 -11.20 -16.92 -9.26
N SER A 394 -11.77 -17.16 -8.08
CA SER A 394 -12.14 -16.09 -7.15
C SER A 394 -10.91 -15.29 -6.68
N LEU A 395 -9.77 -15.93 -6.39
CA LEU A 395 -8.53 -15.21 -6.09
C LEU A 395 -8.05 -14.32 -7.25
N GLY A 396 -8.07 -14.82 -8.50
CA GLY A 396 -7.71 -14.07 -9.70
C GLY A 396 -8.67 -12.90 -10.01
N ASN A 397 -9.94 -13.03 -9.61
CA ASN A 397 -10.93 -11.95 -9.63
C ASN A 397 -10.78 -10.96 -8.44
N ASN A 398 -9.66 -11.02 -7.70
CA ASN A 398 -9.36 -10.17 -6.54
C ASN A 398 -10.35 -10.32 -5.37
N MET A 399 -10.96 -11.50 -5.22
CA MET A 399 -11.72 -11.84 -4.02
C MET A 399 -10.77 -12.18 -2.85
N THR A 400 -11.27 -12.10 -1.62
CA THR A 400 -10.48 -12.47 -0.44
C THR A 400 -10.25 -13.97 -0.36
N PHE A 401 -9.20 -14.39 0.35
CA PHE A 401 -8.84 -15.79 0.58
C PHE A 401 -9.96 -16.59 1.27
N GLY A 402 -10.72 -15.94 2.15
CA GLY A 402 -11.94 -16.49 2.75
C GLY A 402 -13.10 -16.58 1.76
N LYS A 403 -13.34 -15.53 0.96
CA LYS A 403 -14.40 -15.54 -0.05
C LYS A 403 -14.14 -16.54 -1.17
N ALA A 404 -12.88 -16.75 -1.54
CA ALA A 404 -12.49 -17.81 -2.47
C ALA A 404 -12.81 -19.22 -1.95
N LEU A 405 -12.62 -19.49 -0.64
CA LEU A 405 -13.03 -20.76 -0.04
C LEU A 405 -14.55 -20.92 -0.01
N ASP A 406 -15.26 -19.82 0.28
CA ASP A 406 -16.73 -19.76 0.23
C ASP A 406 -17.27 -20.05 -1.18
N ASP A 407 -16.80 -19.33 -2.22
CA ASP A 407 -17.17 -19.57 -3.62
C ASP A 407 -16.91 -21.01 -4.07
N TRP A 408 -15.77 -21.58 -3.66
CA TRP A 408 -15.42 -22.97 -3.96
C TRP A 408 -16.35 -23.98 -3.27
N PHE A 409 -16.76 -23.76 -2.02
CA PHE A 409 -17.81 -24.58 -1.42
C PHE A 409 -19.15 -24.39 -2.13
N GLN A 410 -19.47 -23.18 -2.59
CA GLN A 410 -20.73 -22.89 -3.28
C GLN A 410 -20.77 -23.46 -4.71
N SER A 411 -19.63 -23.71 -5.37
CA SER A 411 -19.60 -24.38 -6.68
C SER A 411 -19.85 -25.89 -6.59
N MET A 412 -19.65 -26.50 -5.41
CA MET A 412 -19.81 -27.94 -5.10
C MET A 412 -21.25 -28.47 -5.14
N THR A 413 -22.14 -27.81 -5.89
CA THR A 413 -23.60 -28.00 -6.00
C THR A 413 -24.10 -29.40 -6.41
N THR A 414 -23.22 -30.30 -6.85
CA THR A 414 -23.58 -31.61 -7.44
C THR A 414 -23.04 -32.82 -6.69
N TYR A 415 -22.26 -32.63 -5.62
CA TYR A 415 -21.53 -33.72 -4.99
C TYR A 415 -22.32 -34.52 -3.94
N SER A 416 -22.02 -35.82 -3.87
CA SER A 416 -22.62 -36.77 -2.92
C SER A 416 -22.00 -36.69 -1.52
N SER A 417 -22.54 -37.50 -0.59
CA SER A 417 -21.94 -37.77 0.72
C SER A 417 -20.49 -38.27 0.69
N ASP A 418 -19.98 -38.64 -0.48
CA ASP A 418 -18.63 -39.20 -0.66
C ASP A 418 -17.56 -38.09 -0.74
N TYR A 419 -17.96 -36.84 -0.99
CA TYR A 419 -17.07 -35.69 -1.10
C TYR A 419 -16.86 -34.94 0.22
N ILE A 420 -17.85 -34.97 1.11
CA ILE A 420 -17.77 -34.55 2.53
C ILE A 420 -16.45 -35.02 3.19
N GLN A 421 -16.04 -36.23 2.84
CA GLN A 421 -14.90 -36.95 3.40
C GLN A 421 -13.55 -36.25 3.15
N TRP A 422 -13.43 -35.49 2.05
CA TRP A 422 -12.19 -34.81 1.65
C TRP A 422 -12.01 -33.44 2.30
N PHE A 423 -13.08 -32.66 2.46
CA PHE A 423 -12.96 -31.21 2.69
C PHE A 423 -13.67 -30.63 3.92
N TYR A 424 -14.43 -31.42 4.70
CA TYR A 424 -15.05 -30.90 5.94
C TYR A 424 -14.05 -30.40 7.00
N GLY A 425 -12.77 -30.78 6.89
CA GLY A 425 -11.70 -30.28 7.73
C GLY A 425 -10.93 -29.07 7.17
N LEU A 426 -11.34 -28.49 6.03
CA LEU A 426 -10.67 -27.30 5.51
C LEU A 426 -10.83 -26.12 6.50
N SER A 427 -9.70 -25.52 6.87
CA SER A 427 -9.61 -24.37 7.77
C SER A 427 -8.63 -23.34 7.22
N ILE A 428 -8.95 -22.06 7.37
CA ILE A 428 -8.03 -20.96 7.07
C ILE A 428 -7.32 -20.54 8.36
N LEU A 429 -6.00 -20.64 8.35
CA LEU A 429 -5.14 -20.08 9.39
C LEU A 429 -4.50 -18.80 8.85
N GLY A 430 -4.65 -17.70 9.58
CA GLY A 430 -4.17 -16.38 9.18
C GLY A 430 -5.31 -15.42 8.82
N ASP A 431 -5.13 -14.65 7.75
CA ASP A 431 -6.02 -13.56 7.35
C ASP A 431 -7.08 -14.02 6.33
N PRO A 432 -8.36 -14.18 6.71
CA PRO A 432 -9.39 -14.56 5.75
C PRO A 432 -9.76 -13.40 4.80
N PHE A 433 -9.35 -12.17 5.11
CA PHE A 433 -9.72 -10.95 4.36
C PHE A 433 -8.60 -10.44 3.44
N SER A 434 -7.45 -11.13 3.37
CA SER A 434 -6.39 -10.82 2.40
C SER A 434 -6.78 -11.27 0.99
N THR A 435 -6.41 -10.52 -0.04
CA THR A 435 -6.43 -11.00 -1.44
C THR A 435 -5.00 -11.25 -1.95
N ILE A 436 -4.84 -11.86 -3.12
CA ILE A 436 -3.53 -12.04 -3.79
C ILE A 436 -3.12 -10.84 -4.67
N HIS A 437 -3.98 -9.82 -4.78
CA HIS A 437 -3.75 -8.64 -5.60
C HIS A 437 -3.98 -7.38 -4.75
N TYR A 438 -3.25 -7.24 -3.63
CA TYR A 438 -3.55 -6.21 -2.64
C TYR A 438 -2.44 -5.20 -2.35
N ASP A 439 -2.74 -3.97 -2.76
CA ASP A 439 -2.18 -2.71 -2.29
C ASP A 439 -3.38 -1.86 -1.87
N CYS A 440 -3.52 -1.60 -0.57
CA CYS A 440 -4.52 -0.68 -0.04
C CYS A 440 -3.94 0.74 0.12
N THR A 441 -2.67 0.94 -0.24
CA THR A 441 -1.89 2.13 0.07
C THR A 441 -1.60 2.97 -1.14
N VAL A 442 -2.53 3.87 -1.43
CA VAL A 442 -2.24 4.97 -2.33
C VAL A 442 -1.22 5.90 -1.69
N LEU A 443 0.03 5.76 -2.13
CA LEU A 443 1.16 6.52 -1.60
C LEU A 443 0.98 8.03 -1.83
N THR A 444 1.75 8.82 -1.07
CA THR A 444 1.67 10.28 -1.13
C THR A 444 2.27 10.83 -2.44
N PRO A 445 1.58 11.71 -3.18
CA PRO A 445 2.13 12.43 -4.34
C PRO A 445 3.36 13.27 -3.99
N THR A 446 4.01 13.87 -5.00
CA THR A 446 5.06 14.88 -4.76
C THR A 446 4.77 16.16 -5.54
N ILE A 447 4.47 17.23 -4.81
CA ILE A 447 4.02 18.52 -5.32
C ILE A 447 5.21 19.45 -5.61
N TYR A 448 5.08 20.25 -6.66
CA TYR A 448 5.99 21.33 -7.01
C TYR A 448 5.25 22.49 -7.68
N SER A 449 5.87 23.67 -7.75
CA SER A 449 5.34 24.81 -8.48
C SER A 449 6.40 25.43 -9.40
N SER A 450 6.08 25.56 -10.68
CA SER A 450 6.95 26.25 -11.65
C SER A 450 6.95 27.77 -11.49
N THR A 451 5.86 28.34 -10.96
CA THR A 451 5.75 29.76 -10.62
C THR A 451 6.33 30.12 -9.25
N HIS A 452 6.41 29.14 -8.35
CA HIS A 452 6.94 29.30 -6.99
C HIS A 452 7.93 28.17 -6.67
N PRO A 453 9.07 28.04 -7.38
CA PRO A 453 9.97 26.89 -7.27
C PRO A 453 10.72 26.77 -5.94
N ALA A 454 10.68 27.81 -5.10
CA ALA A 454 11.23 27.80 -3.76
C ALA A 454 10.13 28.23 -2.78
N SER A 455 9.58 27.26 -2.05
CA SER A 455 8.40 27.40 -1.17
C SER A 455 8.58 28.37 0.00
N ASN A 456 9.83 28.73 0.34
CA ASN A 456 10.18 29.69 1.39
C ASN A 456 10.37 31.13 0.90
N LEU A 457 10.29 31.39 -0.41
CA LEU A 457 10.42 32.73 -0.97
C LEU A 457 9.05 33.42 -1.10
N TRP A 458 9.09 34.75 -1.00
CA TRP A 458 7.94 35.62 -1.23
C TRP A 458 7.90 36.06 -2.69
N SER A 459 6.69 36.12 -3.25
CA SER A 459 6.43 36.37 -4.67
C SER A 459 5.23 37.30 -4.83
N SER A 460 5.28 38.20 -5.81
CA SER A 460 4.14 39.03 -6.19
C SER A 460 3.17 38.34 -7.16
N ASN A 461 3.43 37.08 -7.53
CA ASN A 461 2.54 36.30 -8.38
C ASN A 461 1.40 35.68 -7.56
N THR A 462 0.21 36.27 -7.66
CA THR A 462 -1.00 35.83 -6.95
C THR A 462 -1.72 34.64 -7.59
N LEU A 463 -1.21 34.10 -8.70
CA LEU A 463 -1.78 32.96 -9.43
C LEU A 463 -0.74 31.82 -9.53
N PRO A 464 -0.53 31.04 -8.45
CA PRO A 464 0.31 29.86 -8.51
C PRO A 464 -0.16 28.84 -9.55
N LEU A 465 0.79 28.19 -10.20
CA LEU A 465 0.61 26.94 -10.92
C LEU A 465 1.23 25.82 -10.09
N PHE A 466 0.41 24.86 -9.68
CA PHE A 466 0.84 23.67 -8.95
C PHE A 466 0.81 22.45 -9.87
N ASN A 467 1.80 21.59 -9.73
CA ASN A 467 1.88 20.29 -10.37
C ASN A 467 2.31 19.25 -9.35
N TRP A 468 2.06 17.98 -9.63
CA TRP A 468 2.56 16.89 -8.81
C TRP A 468 2.90 15.67 -9.66
N THR A 469 3.73 14.77 -9.14
CA THR A 469 3.87 13.42 -9.71
C THR A 469 2.84 12.49 -9.10
N ASN A 470 2.23 11.63 -9.92
CA ASN A 470 1.56 10.45 -9.38
C ASN A 470 2.61 9.55 -8.71
N PRO A 471 2.33 8.98 -7.53
CA PRO A 471 3.15 7.92 -6.96
C PRO A 471 3.12 6.66 -7.83
N SER A 472 4.04 5.74 -7.56
CA SER A 472 3.87 4.34 -7.96
C SER A 472 2.80 3.69 -7.10
N ASP A 473 1.93 2.90 -7.72
CA ASP A 473 0.75 2.26 -7.12
C ASP A 473 0.43 1.05 -8.01
N VAL A 474 0.14 -0.12 -7.45
CA VAL A 474 -0.03 -1.35 -8.27
C VAL A 474 -1.36 -1.36 -9.03
N ASN A 475 -2.38 -0.68 -8.52
CA ASN A 475 -3.68 -0.51 -9.15
C ASN A 475 -3.65 0.67 -10.16
N GLY A 476 -2.69 1.58 -9.99
CA GLY A 476 -2.50 2.77 -10.80
C GLY A 476 -3.41 3.92 -10.37
N ILE A 477 -2.97 5.16 -10.64
CA ILE A 477 -3.61 6.37 -10.10
C ILE A 477 -4.71 6.90 -11.03
N ALA A 478 -5.96 6.87 -10.56
CA ALA A 478 -7.13 7.43 -11.24
C ALA A 478 -7.20 8.95 -11.20
N GLY A 479 -6.59 9.57 -10.19
CA GLY A 479 -6.58 11.01 -9.99
C GLY A 479 -6.12 11.43 -8.59
N SER A 480 -6.51 12.63 -8.18
CA SER A 480 -6.14 13.18 -6.87
C SER A 480 -7.23 14.09 -6.33
N TYR A 481 -7.35 14.16 -5.00
CA TYR A 481 -8.11 15.18 -4.31
C TYR A 481 -7.16 16.26 -3.80
N TYR A 482 -7.52 17.54 -4.00
CA TYR A 482 -6.72 18.67 -3.53
C TYR A 482 -7.53 19.75 -2.83
N ILE A 483 -6.87 20.44 -1.90
CA ILE A 483 -7.37 21.67 -1.24
C ILE A 483 -6.26 22.71 -1.30
N ILE A 484 -6.64 23.99 -1.42
CA ILE A 484 -5.72 25.12 -1.32
C ILE A 484 -6.27 26.05 -0.23
N ASP A 485 -5.56 26.18 0.88
CA ASP A 485 -5.95 27.01 2.02
C ASP A 485 -4.73 27.61 2.76
N GLN A 486 -4.93 28.13 3.98
CA GLN A 486 -3.85 28.70 4.82
C GLN A 486 -3.53 27.83 6.06
N ASN A 487 -4.10 26.63 6.16
CA ASN A 487 -3.86 25.67 7.22
C ASN A 487 -2.80 24.65 6.78
N PRO A 488 -1.57 24.67 7.33
CA PRO A 488 -0.49 23.78 6.88
C PRO A 488 -0.80 22.29 7.04
N ALA A 489 -1.79 21.89 7.84
CA ALA A 489 -2.11 20.51 8.18
C ALA A 489 -3.43 19.97 7.56
N THR A 490 -4.02 20.65 6.58
CA THR A 490 -5.23 20.13 5.91
C THR A 490 -4.92 18.82 5.15
N ILE A 491 -5.80 17.82 5.29
CA ILE A 491 -5.80 16.58 4.49
C ILE A 491 -7.10 16.54 3.68
N PRO A 492 -7.05 16.57 2.34
CA PRO A 492 -8.23 16.43 1.50
C PRO A 492 -8.87 15.04 1.65
N THR A 493 -10.19 14.99 1.65
CA THR A 493 -10.96 13.73 1.56
C THR A 493 -11.88 13.76 0.35
N SER A 494 -12.60 12.67 0.08
CA SER A 494 -13.65 12.63 -0.95
C SER A 494 -14.81 13.60 -0.72
N SER A 495 -15.00 14.09 0.51
CA SER A 495 -16.07 15.03 0.88
C SER A 495 -15.61 16.48 1.02
N THR A 496 -14.32 16.74 1.20
CA THR A 496 -13.75 18.10 1.38
C THR A 496 -12.87 18.55 0.22
N GLY A 497 -12.26 17.63 -0.52
CA GLY A 497 -11.30 17.91 -1.57
C GLY A 497 -11.94 18.11 -2.95
N ASN A 498 -11.26 18.89 -3.79
CA ASN A 498 -11.59 19.00 -5.21
C ASN A 498 -10.94 17.84 -5.96
N PHE A 499 -11.73 17.03 -6.67
CA PHE A 499 -11.18 15.91 -7.46
C PHE A 499 -10.68 16.37 -8.83
N THR A 500 -9.55 15.84 -9.27
CA THR A 500 -9.01 16.03 -10.62
C THR A 500 -8.36 14.76 -11.15
N LYS A 501 -8.42 14.56 -12.47
CA LYS A 501 -7.65 13.53 -13.20
C LYS A 501 -6.31 14.06 -13.74
N TYR A 502 -6.03 15.35 -13.58
CA TYR A 502 -4.79 15.99 -14.01
C TYR A 502 -3.79 16.10 -12.87
N THR A 503 -2.50 15.99 -13.20
CA THR A 503 -1.35 16.12 -12.29
C THR A 503 -0.97 17.59 -12.01
N GLY A 504 -1.98 18.42 -11.78
CA GLY A 504 -1.79 19.84 -11.53
C GLY A 504 -3.07 20.67 -11.49
N VAL A 505 -2.96 21.88 -10.93
CA VAL A 505 -4.00 22.89 -10.92
C VAL A 505 -3.38 24.28 -11.05
N GLN A 506 -3.96 25.12 -11.91
CA GLN A 506 -3.70 26.56 -11.95
C GLN A 506 -4.76 27.26 -11.09
N VAL A 507 -4.34 28.10 -10.15
CA VAL A 507 -5.30 28.87 -9.36
C VAL A 507 -6.00 29.89 -10.26
N SER A 508 -7.33 29.88 -10.27
CA SER A 508 -8.17 30.73 -11.15
C SER A 508 -8.49 32.12 -10.58
N SER A 509 -8.36 32.27 -9.26
CA SER A 509 -8.63 33.50 -8.52
C SER A 509 -7.37 33.96 -7.79
N SER A 510 -7.05 35.25 -7.82
CA SER A 510 -5.86 35.78 -7.15
C SER A 510 -5.91 35.50 -5.65
N LEU A 511 -4.92 34.76 -5.13
CA LEU A 511 -4.73 34.58 -3.70
C LEU A 511 -4.29 35.90 -3.05
N SER A 512 -4.72 36.15 -1.82
CA SER A 512 -4.30 37.31 -1.04
C SER A 512 -2.89 37.14 -0.48
N ASP A 513 -2.27 38.25 -0.05
CA ASP A 513 -1.00 38.22 0.66
C ASP A 513 -1.03 37.26 1.87
N GLY A 514 0.09 36.57 2.11
CA GLY A 514 0.26 35.56 3.16
C GLY A 514 0.82 34.24 2.65
N SER A 515 0.91 33.26 3.56
CA SER A 515 1.32 31.89 3.25
C SER A 515 0.11 31.05 2.90
N TRP A 516 0.17 30.37 1.76
CA TRP A 516 -0.84 29.43 1.29
C TRP A 516 -0.21 28.06 1.07
N TYR A 517 -1.02 27.02 1.23
CA TYR A 517 -0.62 25.64 1.07
C TYR A 517 -1.55 24.98 0.06
N ILE A 518 -0.99 24.15 -0.83
CA ILE A 518 -1.75 23.13 -1.53
C ILE A 518 -1.50 21.78 -0.85
N HIS A 519 -2.59 21.03 -0.69
CA HIS A 519 -2.61 19.68 -0.14
C HIS A 519 -3.10 18.73 -1.21
N VAL A 520 -2.43 17.59 -1.41
CA VAL A 520 -2.85 16.60 -2.41
C VAL A 520 -2.76 15.18 -1.83
N VAL A 521 -3.85 14.43 -1.93
CA VAL A 521 -3.88 12.97 -1.77
C VAL A 521 -4.21 12.34 -3.12
N ALA A 522 -3.56 11.23 -3.45
CA ALA A 522 -3.91 10.45 -4.64
C ALA A 522 -5.13 9.55 -4.38
N LYS A 523 -5.78 9.14 -5.48
CA LYS A 523 -6.80 8.10 -5.53
C LYS A 523 -6.41 7.08 -6.61
N ASP A 524 -6.42 5.80 -6.28
CA ASP A 524 -6.15 4.74 -7.24
C ASP A 524 -7.37 4.37 -8.11
N ASN A 525 -7.19 3.44 -9.05
CA ASN A 525 -8.24 2.97 -9.95
C ASN A 525 -9.31 2.11 -9.26
N VAL A 526 -8.99 1.43 -8.15
CA VAL A 526 -9.94 0.55 -7.43
C VAL A 526 -10.75 1.28 -6.36
N GLY A 527 -10.37 2.51 -6.00
CA GLY A 527 -11.19 3.40 -5.19
C GLY A 527 -10.50 3.96 -3.94
N ASN A 528 -9.36 3.39 -3.55
CA ASN A 528 -8.62 3.77 -2.35
C ASN A 528 -8.17 5.23 -2.43
N ILE A 529 -8.11 5.92 -1.29
CA ILE A 529 -7.66 7.32 -1.19
C ILE A 529 -6.54 7.36 -0.14
N GLY A 530 -5.42 7.98 -0.50
CA GLY A 530 -4.29 8.13 0.41
C GLY A 530 -4.70 8.88 1.68
N ASN A 531 -4.44 8.31 2.84
CA ASN A 531 -4.74 8.94 4.14
C ASN A 531 -3.72 10.04 4.54
N THR A 532 -2.63 10.16 3.78
CA THR A 532 -1.52 11.10 4.01
C THR A 532 -1.30 11.98 2.79
N ALA A 533 -1.48 13.30 2.97
CA ALA A 533 -1.29 14.30 1.92
C ALA A 533 0.18 14.72 1.78
N ASP A 534 0.55 15.21 0.59
CA ASP A 534 1.71 16.08 0.43
C ASP A 534 1.29 17.55 0.59
N HIS A 535 2.22 18.40 1.02
CA HIS A 535 1.96 19.78 1.44
C HIS A 535 2.99 20.72 0.80
N TYR A 536 2.57 21.61 -0.11
CA TYR A 536 3.47 22.59 -0.73
C TYR A 536 3.08 24.03 -0.41
N GLN A 537 4.00 24.77 0.22
CA GLN A 537 3.82 26.16 0.61
C GLN A 537 4.19 27.14 -0.52
N VAL A 538 3.43 28.22 -0.64
CA VAL A 538 3.80 29.43 -1.39
C VAL A 538 3.55 30.67 -0.54
N ASN A 539 4.39 31.70 -0.66
CA ASN A 539 4.21 32.97 0.06
C ASN A 539 3.99 34.11 -0.92
N ILE A 540 2.91 34.85 -0.72
CA ILE A 540 2.46 35.90 -1.62
C ILE A 540 2.59 37.25 -0.92
N ASP A 541 3.29 38.18 -1.56
CA ASP A 541 3.40 39.58 -1.14
C ASP A 541 3.28 40.49 -2.36
N THR A 542 2.12 41.14 -2.48
CA THR A 542 1.83 42.14 -3.51
C THR A 542 2.23 43.56 -3.08
N THR A 543 2.64 43.76 -1.82
CA THR A 543 3.07 45.05 -1.31
C THR A 543 4.53 45.32 -1.71
N GLY A 544 4.70 46.26 -2.64
CA GLY A 544 6.05 46.71 -3.01
C GLY A 544 6.81 47.27 -1.79
N PRO A 545 8.14 47.12 -1.73
CA PRO A 545 8.94 47.54 -0.57
C PRO A 545 8.69 49.01 -0.27
N THR A 546 8.36 49.32 0.99
CA THR A 546 8.05 50.68 1.43
C THR A 546 9.29 51.57 1.30
N LEU A 547 9.32 52.39 0.25
CA LEU A 547 10.40 53.33 -0.01
C LEU A 547 10.41 54.45 1.04
N SER A 548 11.11 54.21 2.14
CA SER A 548 11.52 55.26 3.08
C SER A 548 12.50 56.20 2.39
N LEU A 549 11.97 57.30 1.83
CA LEU A 549 12.77 58.38 1.27
C LEU A 549 13.49 59.12 2.41
N ILE A 550 14.68 58.63 2.78
CA ILE A 550 15.60 59.36 3.65
C ILE A 550 15.92 60.70 2.96
N SER A 551 15.55 61.80 3.61
CA SER A 551 15.71 63.16 3.08
C SER A 551 17.20 63.56 2.97
N LEU A 552 17.80 63.24 1.81
CA LEU A 552 19.18 63.61 1.45
C LEU A 552 19.41 65.13 1.33
N TRP A 553 18.35 65.94 1.41
CA TRP A 553 18.44 67.40 1.38
C TRP A 553 19.30 67.96 2.53
N ILE A 554 19.25 67.37 3.72
CA ILE A 554 19.97 67.86 4.90
C ILE A 554 21.51 67.82 4.72
N PRO A 555 22.15 66.67 4.41
CA PRO A 555 23.60 66.63 4.18
C PRO A 555 24.03 67.45 2.97
N ILE A 556 23.23 67.52 1.89
CA ILE A 556 23.56 68.31 0.69
C ILE A 556 23.55 69.81 0.99
N ILE A 557 22.56 70.31 1.74
CA ILE A 557 22.50 71.72 2.16
C ILE A 557 23.68 72.08 3.07
N LEU A 558 24.01 71.23 4.04
CA LEU A 558 25.16 71.43 4.92
C LEU A 558 26.49 71.50 4.14
N PHE A 559 26.67 70.62 3.15
CA PHE A 559 27.86 70.62 2.30
C PHE A 559 27.96 71.89 1.44
N LEU A 560 26.83 72.36 0.90
CA LEU A 560 26.76 73.61 0.12
C LEU A 560 27.14 74.84 0.97
N ILE A 561 26.62 74.91 2.20
CA ILE A 561 26.92 76.01 3.15
C ILE A 561 28.41 76.02 3.50
N ALA A 562 29.00 74.86 3.81
CA ALA A 562 30.43 74.74 4.09
C ALA A 562 31.31 75.16 2.90
N PHE A 563 30.91 74.79 1.68
CA PHE A 563 31.64 75.16 0.45
C PHE A 563 31.58 76.66 0.15
N ILE A 564 30.41 77.30 0.37
CA ILE A 564 30.24 78.75 0.26
C ILE A 564 31.10 79.48 1.30
N ALA A 565 31.10 79.03 2.55
CA ALA A 565 31.93 79.61 3.62
C ALA A 565 33.43 79.53 3.30
N ALA A 566 33.90 78.39 2.78
CA ALA A 566 35.28 78.22 2.34
C ALA A 566 35.65 79.15 1.17
N ALA A 567 34.75 79.32 0.19
CA ALA A 567 34.96 80.25 -0.92
C ALA A 567 35.07 81.71 -0.44
N PHE A 568 34.20 82.15 0.48
CA PHE A 568 34.30 83.48 1.10
C PHE A 568 35.61 83.68 1.88
N ALA A 569 36.06 82.67 2.64
CA ALA A 569 37.35 82.73 3.35
C ALA A 569 38.54 82.89 2.39
N ILE A 570 38.54 82.15 1.27
CA ILE A 570 39.59 82.26 0.23
C ILE A 570 39.57 83.65 -0.42
N VAL A 571 38.40 84.19 -0.78
CA VAL A 571 38.26 85.55 -1.32
C VAL A 571 38.73 86.60 -0.32
N TYR A 572 38.38 86.48 0.95
CA TYR A 572 38.84 87.36 2.02
C TYR A 572 40.38 87.34 2.17
N LEU A 573 41.01 86.16 2.13
CA LEU A 573 42.46 86.02 2.19
C LEU A 573 43.16 86.62 0.97
N ILE A 574 42.59 86.47 -0.23
CA ILE A 574 43.11 87.10 -1.47
C ILE A 574 43.02 88.63 -1.39
N ILE A 575 41.93 89.18 -0.86
CA ILE A 575 41.77 90.64 -0.65
C ILE A 575 42.75 91.14 0.41
N LYS A 576 42.93 90.42 1.52
CA LYS A 576 43.88 90.77 2.59
C LYS A 576 45.32 90.81 2.07
N LYS A 577 45.74 89.84 1.26
CA LYS A 577 47.09 89.75 0.66
C LYS A 577 47.36 90.79 -0.44
N ARG A 578 46.37 91.59 -0.84
CA ARG A 578 46.53 92.73 -1.77
C ARG A 578 46.56 94.10 -1.05
N ARG A 579 46.47 94.12 0.28
CA ARG A 579 46.54 95.33 1.13
C ARG A 579 47.73 95.32 2.11
N SER A 580 48.65 94.38 1.92
CA SER A 580 49.96 94.24 2.57
C SER A 580 51.03 94.16 1.49
#